data_AF-A0A1V9H0H2-F1
#
_entry.id   AF-A0A1V9H0H2-F1
#
_cell.length_a   1.000
_cell.length_b   1.000
_cell.length_c   1.000
_cell.angle_alpha   90.00
_cell.angle_beta   90.00
_cell.angle_gamma   90.00
#
_symmetry.space_group_name_H-M   'P 1'
#
loop_
_entity.id
_entity.type
_entity.pdbx_description
1 polymer ?
#
loop_
_entity_poly.entity_id
_entity_poly.type
_entity_poly.pdbx_seq_one_letter_code
_entity_poly.pdbx_strand_id
1 'polypeptide(L)'
;MAVARELVRGALISVCYCFAFLSLWYCSIDQWYLPVGLRVVALLFRPYREWPFLLAGDAAAMLWLRVPLSHTQGYDPAWGYFSPFLHAPMVAFGIWAARRYCATLIQRTSLLIPFAIAIAFCNSLWSIVLNASLDGPSTAYTGQFLIRYWLGSYQGILSFLLPVLLWSPQRRGPARADLPRDLALSVVLILVLLYILAYTQDIWARKLLMAALIGPAIFLTRNHGWIGTALGTLLANFALAITLPKTYEIGYYNAALFDVQILHVIVSAILFSVGAKFTRPVRRFETIRRVRVDAQRAIQESYLSAERMLRNRVVEYSDINVQVNRLRKSVIADLRARGNHAAAMEITRLAVLESQLLHEYVGALYPLEIETHGLFRSLCSATFERLNATRVACLLQGDCQLLSLGLQLAAYRCVLNAMELLPAAGKHFIHARAWRGRGAQGVVVRVFADTSVVDSPRRESPDAEAELRARLKAHGGMFRRRHALVVSFLVAEVPPVTATEKPSNVPRWLAARLAQ
;
A
#
# COMPACT_ATOMS: atom_id res chain seq x y z
N MET A 1 5.73 0.19 42.49
CA MET A 1 5.84 -0.97 41.57
C MET A 1 6.11 -0.59 40.11
N ALA A 2 5.44 0.41 39.52
CA ALA A 2 5.68 0.83 38.13
C ALA A 2 7.11 1.34 37.86
N VAL A 3 7.67 2.18 38.75
CA VAL A 3 9.03 2.72 38.63
C VAL A 3 10.10 1.62 38.67
N ALA A 4 9.97 0.64 39.58
CA ALA A 4 10.87 -0.51 39.66
C ALA A 4 10.86 -1.34 38.37
N ARG A 5 9.68 -1.53 37.76
CA ARG A 5 9.53 -2.24 36.49
C ARG A 5 10.17 -1.47 35.32
N GLU A 6 10.09 -0.14 35.32
CA GLU A 6 10.76 0.70 34.32
C GLU A 6 12.28 0.68 34.49
N LEU A 7 12.78 0.69 35.72
CA LEU A 7 14.22 0.57 36.01
C LEU A 7 14.78 -0.79 35.59
N VAL A 8 14.09 -1.89 35.90
CA VAL A 8 14.50 -3.24 35.46
C VAL A 8 14.52 -3.33 33.93
N ARG A 9 13.48 -2.78 33.27
CA ARG A 9 13.43 -2.71 31.81
C ARG A 9 14.57 -1.87 31.24
N GLY A 10 14.85 -0.72 31.84
CA GLY A 10 15.94 0.16 31.44
C GLY A 10 17.32 -0.49 31.62
N ALA A 11 17.55 -1.14 32.76
CA ALA A 11 18.76 -1.91 33.01
C ALA A 11 18.96 -3.01 31.97
N LEU A 12 17.90 -3.76 31.63
CA LEU A 12 17.97 -4.77 30.57
C LEU A 12 18.29 -4.16 29.20
N ILE A 13 17.71 -3.00 28.86
CA ILE A 13 18.07 -2.28 27.63
C ILE A 13 19.55 -1.90 27.64
N SER A 14 20.07 -1.40 28.76
CA SER A 14 21.47 -1.00 28.92
C SER A 14 22.42 -2.19 28.73
N VAL A 15 22.13 -3.32 29.38
CA VAL A 15 22.92 -4.57 29.27
C VAL A 15 22.90 -5.10 27.84
N CYS A 16 21.72 -5.23 27.23
CA CYS A 16 21.62 -5.68 25.84
C CYS A 16 22.34 -4.74 24.86
N TYR A 17 22.25 -3.42 25.09
CA TYR A 17 22.96 -2.43 24.27
C TYR A 17 24.48 -2.56 24.42
N CYS A 18 24.98 -2.73 25.65
CA CYS A 18 26.40 -2.94 25.93
C CYS A 18 26.93 -4.19 25.20
N PHE A 19 26.24 -5.33 25.32
CA PHE A 19 26.63 -6.56 24.61
C PHE A 19 26.60 -6.39 23.08
N ALA A 20 25.59 -5.72 22.55
CA ALA A 20 25.52 -5.43 21.11
C ALA A 20 26.67 -4.53 20.66
N PHE A 21 27.00 -3.50 21.45
CA PHE A 21 28.10 -2.60 21.17
C PHE A 21 29.43 -3.35 21.12
N LEU A 22 29.74 -4.16 22.15
CA LEU A 22 30.98 -4.93 22.22
C LEU A 22 31.07 -5.93 21.07
N SER A 23 29.99 -6.66 20.77
CA SER A 23 29.95 -7.62 19.67
C SER A 23 30.22 -6.94 18.32
N LEU A 24 29.62 -5.78 18.08
CA LEU A 24 29.85 -5.00 16.86
C LEU A 24 31.26 -4.42 16.80
N TRP A 25 31.82 -4.03 17.94
CA TRP A 25 33.19 -3.56 18.03
C TRP A 25 34.17 -4.66 17.58
N TYR A 26 34.04 -5.89 18.10
CA TYR A 26 34.86 -7.04 17.69
C TYR A 26 34.68 -7.44 16.21
N CYS A 27 33.51 -7.17 15.63
CA CYS A 27 33.24 -7.39 14.21
C CYS A 27 33.66 -6.23 13.31
N SER A 28 34.24 -5.16 13.86
CA SER A 28 34.53 -3.91 13.15
C SER A 28 36.01 -3.52 13.24
N ILE A 29 36.44 -2.66 12.31
CA ILE A 29 37.76 -2.02 12.29
C ILE A 29 37.53 -0.51 12.14
N ASP A 30 38.52 0.34 12.42
CA ASP A 30 38.45 1.81 12.27
C ASP A 30 37.85 2.27 10.93
N GLN A 31 38.16 1.55 9.84
CA GLN A 31 37.68 1.82 8.48
C GLN A 31 36.22 1.39 8.25
N TRP A 32 35.59 0.67 9.18
CA TRP A 32 34.20 0.21 9.10
C TRP A 32 33.59 0.10 10.50
N TYR A 33 33.50 1.23 11.21
CA TYR A 33 33.18 1.27 12.64
C TYR A 33 31.68 1.18 12.93
N LEU A 34 31.19 -0.04 13.09
CA LEU A 34 29.78 -0.37 13.33
C LEU A 34 29.15 0.22 14.60
N PRO A 35 29.86 0.35 15.75
CA PRO A 35 29.25 0.85 16.98
C PRO A 35 28.66 2.26 16.87
N VAL A 36 29.25 3.13 16.03
CA VAL A 36 28.67 4.47 15.76
C VAL A 36 27.33 4.37 15.07
N GLY A 37 27.17 3.43 14.14
CA GLY A 37 25.89 3.21 13.48
C GLY A 37 24.81 2.71 14.43
N LEU A 38 25.15 1.78 15.32
CA LEU A 38 24.24 1.32 16.38
C LEU A 38 23.79 2.50 17.26
N ARG A 39 24.73 3.32 17.73
CA ARG A 39 24.46 4.51 18.56
C ARG A 39 23.55 5.50 17.86
N VAL A 40 23.89 5.89 16.63
CA VAL A 40 23.12 6.88 15.87
C VAL A 40 21.70 6.36 15.61
N VAL A 41 21.54 5.12 15.16
CA VAL A 41 20.22 4.56 14.86
C VAL A 41 19.39 4.33 16.13
N ALA A 42 19.99 3.82 17.20
CA ALA A 42 19.29 3.66 18.48
C ALA A 42 18.78 5.02 18.99
N LEU A 43 19.63 6.04 19.03
CA LEU A 43 19.23 7.37 19.47
C LEU A 43 18.26 8.05 18.49
N LEU A 44 18.34 7.78 17.17
CA LEU A 44 17.47 8.36 16.15
C LEU A 44 16.07 7.76 16.11
N PHE A 45 15.86 6.51 16.54
CA PHE A 45 14.54 5.87 16.53
C PHE A 45 13.94 5.57 17.92
N ARG A 46 14.74 5.50 18.99
CA ARG A 46 14.23 5.25 20.36
C ARG A 46 13.67 6.52 21.03
N PRO A 47 12.65 6.40 21.90
CA PRO A 47 12.09 7.53 22.63
C PRO A 47 13.08 8.09 23.66
N TYR A 48 12.99 9.39 23.95
CA TYR A 48 13.90 10.09 24.87
C TYR A 48 14.00 9.47 26.27
N ARG A 49 12.93 8.83 26.75
CA ARG A 49 12.91 8.13 28.05
C ARG A 49 13.90 6.96 28.14
N GLU A 50 14.27 6.35 27.00
CA GLU A 50 15.20 5.22 26.94
C GLU A 50 16.66 5.68 26.79
N TRP A 51 16.89 6.96 26.51
CA TRP A 51 18.24 7.50 26.26
C TRP A 51 19.21 7.34 27.43
N PRO A 52 18.84 7.63 28.70
CA PRO A 52 19.77 7.48 29.82
C PRO A 52 20.31 6.04 29.93
N PHE A 53 19.44 5.05 29.70
CA PHE A 53 19.82 3.64 29.74
C PHE A 53 20.72 3.22 28.57
N LEU A 54 20.46 3.76 27.37
CA LEU A 54 21.33 3.55 26.20
C LEU A 54 22.71 4.17 26.43
N LEU A 55 22.77 5.41 26.92
CA LEU A 55 24.02 6.10 27.23
C LEU A 55 24.81 5.41 28.35
N ALA A 56 24.14 4.88 29.36
CA ALA A 56 24.78 4.09 30.41
C ALA A 56 25.40 2.79 29.84
N GLY A 57 24.69 2.11 28.94
CA GLY A 57 25.20 0.89 28.30
C GLY A 57 26.38 1.16 27.37
N ASP A 58 26.33 2.31 26.66
CA ASP A 58 27.39 2.80 25.80
C ASP A 58 28.66 3.17 26.58
N ALA A 59 28.50 3.91 27.68
CA ALA A 59 29.59 4.26 28.57
C ALA A 59 30.22 3.00 29.18
N ALA A 60 29.41 2.03 29.62
CA ALA A 60 29.91 0.75 30.14
C ALA A 60 30.73 -0.02 29.08
N ALA A 61 30.25 -0.10 27.85
CA ALA A 61 30.96 -0.77 26.76
C ALA A 61 32.28 -0.05 26.42
N MET A 62 32.28 1.28 26.37
CA MET A 62 33.50 2.05 26.11
C MET A 62 34.50 2.00 27.27
N LEU A 63 34.06 1.98 28.52
CA LEU A 63 34.93 1.78 29.69
C LEU A 63 35.64 0.42 29.60
N TRP A 64 34.89 -0.63 29.27
CA TRP A 64 35.43 -1.98 29.08
C TRP A 64 36.56 -2.02 28.05
N LEU A 65 36.49 -1.18 27.01
CA LEU A 65 37.50 -1.13 25.95
C LEU A 65 38.65 -0.16 26.26
N ARG A 66 38.36 1.04 26.79
CA ARG A 66 39.34 2.12 26.93
C ARG A 66 40.18 2.03 28.21
N VAL A 67 39.63 1.51 29.32
CA VAL A 67 40.37 1.39 30.59
C VAL A 67 41.54 0.40 30.46
N PRO A 68 41.38 -0.82 29.91
CA PRO A 68 42.53 -1.69 29.67
C PRO A 68 43.53 -1.08 28.69
N LEU A 69 43.05 -0.33 27.69
CA LEU A 69 43.91 0.30 26.70
C LEU A 69 44.77 1.42 27.29
N SER A 70 44.22 2.24 28.20
CA SER A 70 45.01 3.28 28.88
C SER A 70 46.13 2.66 29.73
N HIS A 71 45.82 1.56 30.44
CA HIS A 71 46.82 0.88 31.27
C HIS A 71 47.89 0.15 30.44
N THR A 72 47.54 -0.44 29.30
CA THR A 72 48.47 -1.23 28.47
C THR A 72 49.34 -0.36 27.55
N GLN A 73 48.81 0.75 27.05
CA GLN A 73 49.51 1.65 26.13
C GLN A 73 50.05 2.93 26.79
N GLY A 74 49.89 3.07 28.11
CA GLY A 74 50.44 4.18 28.88
C GLY A 74 49.76 5.54 28.65
N TYR A 75 48.51 5.54 28.20
CA TYR A 75 47.73 6.79 28.09
C TYR A 75 47.26 7.27 29.45
N ASP A 76 46.96 8.58 29.56
CA ASP A 76 46.43 9.16 30.80
C ASP A 76 45.16 8.40 31.25
N PRO A 77 45.10 7.92 32.50
CA PRO A 77 43.88 7.36 33.08
C PRO A 77 42.65 8.25 32.91
N ALA A 78 42.81 9.58 32.92
CA ALA A 78 41.72 10.52 32.70
C ALA A 78 41.02 10.27 31.35
N TRP A 79 41.78 9.98 30.28
CA TRP A 79 41.22 9.61 28.98
C TRP A 79 40.39 8.33 29.07
N GLY A 80 40.90 7.29 29.73
CA GLY A 80 40.23 6.00 29.86
C GLY A 80 38.88 6.09 30.56
N TYR A 81 38.82 6.87 31.65
CA TYR A 81 37.63 6.97 32.50
C TYR A 81 36.63 8.05 32.06
N PHE A 82 37.07 9.24 31.64
CA PHE A 82 36.16 10.35 31.34
C PHE A 82 35.65 10.35 29.90
N SER A 83 36.47 9.93 28.94
CA SER A 83 36.09 9.98 27.53
C SER A 83 34.82 9.19 27.18
N PRO A 84 34.51 8.00 27.77
CA PRO A 84 33.25 7.30 27.53
C PRO A 84 32.00 8.12 27.89
N PHE A 85 32.06 8.89 28.98
CA PHE A 85 30.95 9.70 29.46
C PHE A 85 30.79 11.02 28.70
N LEU A 86 31.85 11.51 28.05
CA LEU A 86 31.80 12.72 27.23
C LEU A 86 31.43 12.43 25.77
N HIS A 87 31.81 11.26 25.26
CA HIS A 87 31.66 10.94 23.85
C HIS A 87 30.20 10.66 23.46
N ALA A 88 29.51 9.80 24.22
CA ALA A 88 28.13 9.40 23.88
C ALA A 88 27.12 10.56 24.00
N PRO A 89 27.15 11.42 25.05
CA PRO A 89 26.24 12.56 25.16
C PRO A 89 26.41 13.61 24.07
N MET A 90 27.61 13.82 23.54
CA MET A 90 27.83 14.74 22.41
C MET A 90 27.05 14.27 21.17
N VAL A 91 27.16 12.99 20.82
CA VAL A 91 26.40 12.42 19.69
C VAL A 91 24.90 12.50 19.96
N ALA A 92 24.47 12.23 21.20
CA ALA A 92 23.07 12.35 21.60
C ALA A 92 22.55 13.79 21.49
N PHE A 93 23.36 14.80 21.83
CA PHE A 93 23.04 16.21 21.66
C PHE A 93 22.84 16.55 20.18
N GLY A 94 23.74 16.10 19.29
CA GLY A 94 23.58 16.28 17.84
C GLY A 94 22.28 15.68 17.31
N ILE A 95 21.91 14.48 17.76
CA ILE A 95 20.66 13.81 17.38
C ILE A 95 19.44 14.52 17.99
N TRP A 96 19.54 15.00 19.22
CA TRP A 96 18.49 15.77 19.88
C TRP A 96 18.21 17.06 19.11
N ALA A 97 19.25 17.82 18.78
CA ALA A 97 19.14 19.05 17.99
C ALA A 97 18.50 18.75 16.63
N ALA A 98 18.97 17.71 15.94
CA ALA A 98 18.42 17.32 14.64
C ALA A 98 16.93 16.92 14.73
N ARG A 99 16.51 16.19 15.77
CA ARG A 99 15.10 15.86 16.01
C ARG A 99 14.26 17.09 16.39
N ARG A 100 14.82 18.05 17.12
CA ARG A 100 14.12 19.25 17.60
C ARG A 100 13.92 20.29 16.49
N TYR A 101 14.96 20.55 15.71
CA TYR A 101 14.95 21.59 14.67
C TYR A 101 14.54 21.07 13.29
N CYS A 102 14.62 19.77 13.04
CA CYS A 102 14.18 19.15 11.78
C CYS A 102 13.13 18.07 12.03
N ALA A 103 11.90 18.48 12.36
CA ALA A 103 10.78 17.55 12.58
C ALA A 103 10.51 16.60 11.39
N THR A 104 10.88 17.02 10.17
CA THR A 104 10.72 16.22 8.94
C THR A 104 11.91 15.30 8.64
N LEU A 105 12.96 15.29 9.46
CA LEU A 105 14.19 14.51 9.23
C LEU A 105 13.90 13.01 9.08
N ILE A 106 13.08 12.46 9.97
CA ILE A 106 12.70 11.04 9.96
C ILE A 106 11.71 10.74 8.81
N GLN A 107 11.08 11.76 8.22
CA GLN A 107 10.11 11.60 7.12
C GLN A 107 10.76 11.75 5.74
N ARG A 108 11.79 12.60 5.58
CA ARG A 108 12.48 12.84 4.31
C ARG A 108 13.78 12.06 4.21
N THR A 109 13.77 10.97 3.43
CA THR A 109 14.95 10.14 3.19
C THR A 109 16.15 10.91 2.61
N SER A 110 15.86 11.93 1.80
CA SER A 110 16.89 12.78 1.20
C SER A 110 17.69 13.57 2.24
N LEU A 111 17.15 13.79 3.45
CA LEU A 111 17.84 14.47 4.54
C LEU A 111 18.61 13.51 5.47
N LEU A 112 18.26 12.22 5.47
CA LEU A 112 18.91 11.24 6.34
C LEU A 112 20.33 10.90 5.91
N ILE A 113 20.60 10.87 4.60
CA ILE A 113 21.96 10.64 4.08
C ILE A 113 22.91 11.80 4.39
N PRO A 114 22.61 13.08 4.09
CA PRO A 114 23.47 14.19 4.49
C PRO A 114 23.57 14.33 6.01
N PHE A 115 22.51 14.01 6.76
CA PHE A 115 22.58 13.94 8.22
C PHE A 115 23.56 12.86 8.70
N ALA A 116 23.55 11.67 8.10
CA ALA A 116 24.50 10.59 8.42
C ALA A 116 25.96 11.02 8.14
N ILE A 117 26.19 11.76 7.05
CA ILE A 117 27.51 12.33 6.72
C ILE A 117 27.95 13.35 7.78
N ALA A 118 27.05 14.27 8.16
CA ALA A 118 27.34 15.31 9.14
C ALA A 118 27.59 14.75 10.54
N ILE A 119 26.74 13.82 11.02
CA ILE A 119 26.90 13.23 12.34
C ILE A 119 28.15 12.34 12.42
N ALA A 120 28.52 11.64 11.33
CA ALA A 120 29.78 10.92 11.23
C ALA A 120 30.98 11.86 11.38
N PHE A 121 30.92 13.04 10.73
CA PHE A 121 31.99 14.02 10.80
C PHE A 121 32.14 14.59 12.22
N CYS A 122 31.03 14.97 12.85
CA CYS A 122 31.02 15.43 14.24
C CYS A 122 31.56 14.36 15.20
N ASN A 123 31.17 13.09 15.01
CA ASN A 123 31.65 11.97 15.81
C ASN A 123 33.19 11.84 15.75
N SER A 124 33.76 11.89 14.55
CA SER A 124 35.20 11.81 14.35
C SER A 124 35.95 13.02 14.91
N LEU A 125 35.43 14.22 14.69
CA LEU A 125 36.02 15.45 15.22
C LEU A 125 36.06 15.43 16.75
N TRP A 126 34.97 15.01 17.39
CA TRP A 126 34.91 14.91 18.84
C TRP A 126 35.82 13.85 19.43
N SER A 127 35.97 12.70 18.74
CA SER A 127 36.95 11.69 19.12
C SER A 127 38.37 12.27 19.14
N ILE A 128 38.73 13.08 18.14
CA ILE A 128 40.05 13.75 18.07
C ILE A 128 40.21 14.79 19.18
N VAL A 129 39.18 15.61 19.43
CA VAL A 129 39.20 16.62 20.50
C VAL A 129 39.37 15.97 21.86
N LEU A 130 38.66 14.87 22.15
CA LEU A 130 38.81 14.14 23.42
C LEU A 130 40.18 13.49 23.55
N ASN A 131 40.74 12.96 22.46
CA ASN A 131 42.09 12.40 22.50
C ASN A 131 43.14 13.49 22.74
N ALA A 132 42.99 14.67 22.14
CA ALA A 132 43.93 15.79 22.32
C ALA A 132 43.79 16.50 23.68
N SER A 133 42.59 16.55 24.26
CA SER A 133 42.33 17.26 25.53
C SER A 133 42.60 16.44 26.78
N LEU A 134 42.60 15.10 26.66
CA LEU A 134 42.81 14.18 27.77
C LEU A 134 44.11 13.36 27.62
N ASP A 135 45.06 13.84 26.80
CA ASP A 135 46.34 13.15 26.53
C ASP A 135 46.19 11.65 26.19
N GLY A 136 45.23 11.37 25.30
CA GLY A 136 44.95 10.04 24.76
C GLY A 136 45.83 9.68 23.56
N PRO A 137 45.36 8.77 22.68
CA PRO A 137 46.11 8.36 21.50
C PRO A 137 46.55 9.53 20.61
N SER A 138 47.78 9.45 20.08
CA SER A 138 48.42 10.57 19.38
C SER A 138 47.62 11.09 18.18
N THR A 139 47.53 12.42 18.06
CA THR A 139 46.77 13.13 17.01
C THR A 139 47.67 13.80 15.97
N ALA A 140 48.96 13.44 15.91
CA ALA A 140 49.97 14.09 15.04
C ALA A 140 49.57 14.18 13.55
N TYR A 141 48.82 13.20 13.03
CA TYR A 141 48.27 13.22 11.67
C TYR A 141 46.75 13.46 11.66
N THR A 142 46.32 14.54 12.32
CA THR A 142 44.90 14.86 12.57
C THR A 142 44.03 14.75 11.32
N GLY A 143 44.48 15.26 10.17
CA GLY A 143 43.72 15.22 8.91
C GLY A 143 43.45 13.81 8.39
N GLN A 144 44.47 12.93 8.42
CA GLN A 144 44.32 11.55 7.96
C GLN A 144 43.42 10.74 8.92
N PHE A 145 43.59 10.92 10.23
CA PHE A 145 42.72 10.30 11.24
C PHE A 145 41.27 10.77 11.10
N LEU A 146 41.05 12.05 10.84
CA LEU A 146 39.71 12.61 10.66
C LEU A 146 38.99 11.94 9.49
N ILE A 147 39.62 11.87 8.32
CA ILE A 147 39.01 11.26 7.13
C ILE A 147 38.78 9.76 7.37
N ARG A 148 39.74 9.06 7.98
CA ARG A 148 39.63 7.63 8.28
C ARG A 148 38.44 7.33 9.20
N TYR A 149 38.37 8.01 10.35
CA TYR A 149 37.28 7.82 11.30
C TYR A 149 35.94 8.29 10.74
N TRP A 150 35.94 9.35 9.94
CA TRP A 150 34.73 9.86 9.29
C TRP A 150 34.14 8.86 8.31
N LEU A 151 34.99 8.28 7.44
CA LEU A 151 34.59 7.27 6.46
C LEU A 151 34.02 6.03 7.16
N GLY A 152 34.75 5.50 8.15
CA GLY A 152 34.32 4.33 8.92
C GLY A 152 33.03 4.57 9.69
N SER A 153 32.89 5.75 10.32
CA SER A 153 31.67 6.16 11.02
C SER A 153 30.47 6.26 10.06
N TYR A 154 30.66 6.86 8.88
CA TYR A 154 29.61 6.98 7.87
C TYR A 154 29.15 5.61 7.36
N GLN A 155 30.07 4.72 7.00
CA GLN A 155 29.75 3.36 6.56
C GLN A 155 29.11 2.54 7.68
N GLY A 156 29.53 2.73 8.92
CA GLY A 156 28.89 2.15 10.11
C GLY A 156 27.44 2.60 10.24
N ILE A 157 27.17 3.91 10.12
CA ILE A 157 25.81 4.45 10.16
C ILE A 157 24.94 3.88 9.06
N LEU A 158 25.43 3.83 7.81
CA LEU A 158 24.66 3.28 6.69
C LEU A 158 24.29 1.80 6.92
N SER A 159 25.16 1.01 7.53
CA SER A 159 24.93 -0.42 7.78
C SER A 159 23.70 -0.70 8.64
N PHE A 160 23.32 0.23 9.52
CA PHE A 160 22.11 0.13 10.34
C PHE A 160 20.96 1.02 9.85
N LEU A 161 21.28 2.20 9.31
CA LEU A 161 20.29 3.15 8.86
C LEU A 161 19.52 2.61 7.64
N LEU A 162 20.21 2.02 6.66
CA LEU A 162 19.59 1.54 5.43
C LEU A 162 18.58 0.40 5.68
N PRO A 163 18.90 -0.65 6.47
CA PRO A 163 17.92 -1.69 6.79
C PRO A 163 16.70 -1.16 7.52
N VAL A 164 16.88 -0.27 8.50
CA VAL A 164 15.76 0.33 9.25
C VAL A 164 14.83 1.11 8.31
N LEU A 165 15.39 1.82 7.33
CA LEU A 165 14.60 2.55 6.34
C LEU A 165 13.87 1.61 5.36
N LEU A 166 14.48 0.48 4.99
CA LEU A 166 13.88 -0.53 4.12
C LEU A 166 12.73 -1.29 4.81
N TRP A 167 12.85 -1.56 6.11
CA TRP A 167 11.83 -2.28 6.88
C TRP A 167 10.69 -1.39 7.40
N SER A 168 10.80 -0.07 7.31
CA SER A 168 9.77 0.84 7.79
C SER A 168 8.44 0.66 7.01
N PRO A 169 7.32 0.33 7.69
CA PRO A 169 6.04 0.05 7.04
C PRO A 169 5.44 1.29 6.36
N GLN A 170 5.79 2.49 6.83
CA GLN A 170 5.43 3.76 6.19
C GLN A 170 6.08 3.95 4.80
N ARG A 171 7.07 3.12 4.49
CA ARG A 171 7.96 3.27 3.32
C ARG A 171 7.99 2.02 2.44
N ARG A 172 7.24 0.97 2.80
CA ARG A 172 7.00 -0.17 1.92
C ARG A 172 6.13 0.27 0.74
N GLY A 173 6.79 0.65 -0.35
CA GLY A 173 6.14 0.70 -1.66
C GLY A 173 5.65 -0.70 -2.08
N PRO A 174 4.78 -0.80 -3.09
CA PRO A 174 4.38 -2.09 -3.64
C PRO A 174 5.62 -2.87 -4.05
N ALA A 175 5.82 -4.05 -3.46
CA ALA A 175 6.96 -4.91 -3.75
C ALA A 175 6.95 -5.24 -5.25
N ARG A 176 8.02 -4.89 -5.96
CA ARG A 176 8.15 -5.23 -7.38
C ARG A 176 8.40 -6.73 -7.48
N ALA A 177 7.66 -7.42 -8.32
CA ALA A 177 7.85 -8.86 -8.55
C ALA A 177 9.28 -9.20 -9.02
N ASP A 178 9.94 -8.25 -9.68
CA ASP A 178 11.30 -8.41 -10.22
C ASP A 178 12.42 -8.12 -9.20
N LEU A 179 12.11 -7.46 -8.08
CA LEU A 179 13.09 -7.13 -7.04
C LEU A 179 13.86 -8.35 -6.50
N PRO A 180 13.22 -9.48 -6.14
CA PRO A 180 13.96 -10.65 -5.65
C PRO A 180 14.88 -11.23 -6.72
N ARG A 181 14.47 -11.21 -8.01
CA ARG A 181 15.29 -11.70 -9.12
C ARG A 181 16.53 -10.84 -9.32
N ASP A 182 16.35 -9.52 -9.42
CA ASP A 182 17.46 -8.58 -9.63
C ASP A 182 18.40 -8.52 -8.42
N LEU A 183 17.87 -8.67 -7.20
CA LEU A 183 18.67 -8.82 -5.98
C LEU A 183 19.49 -10.11 -6.00
N ALA A 184 18.89 -11.24 -6.36
CA ALA A 184 19.59 -12.52 -6.46
C ALA A 184 20.74 -12.46 -7.49
N LEU A 185 20.49 -11.87 -8.67
CA LEU A 185 21.53 -11.64 -9.68
C LEU A 185 22.67 -10.78 -9.15
N SER A 186 22.34 -9.73 -8.40
CA SER A 186 23.33 -8.83 -7.79
C SER A 186 24.19 -9.53 -6.75
N VAL A 187 23.60 -10.40 -5.91
CA VAL A 187 24.33 -11.21 -4.93
C VAL A 187 25.24 -12.23 -5.62
N VAL A 188 24.75 -12.92 -6.65
CA VAL A 188 25.56 -13.87 -7.43
C VAL A 188 26.77 -13.16 -8.05
N LEU A 189 26.58 -11.98 -8.64
CA LEU A 189 27.68 -11.19 -9.22
C LEU A 189 28.72 -10.81 -8.15
N ILE A 190 28.29 -10.38 -6.97
CA ILE A 190 29.20 -10.07 -5.86
C ILE A 190 29.99 -11.30 -5.43
N LEU A 191 29.34 -12.46 -5.29
CA LEU A 191 30.00 -13.70 -4.91
C LEU A 191 31.04 -14.14 -5.95
N VAL A 192 30.74 -14.01 -7.24
CA VAL A 192 31.70 -14.28 -8.32
C VAL A 192 32.90 -13.33 -8.26
N LEU A 193 32.67 -12.03 -8.05
CA LEU A 193 33.75 -11.06 -7.90
C LEU A 193 34.63 -11.36 -6.68
N LEU A 194 34.03 -11.72 -5.54
CA LEU A 194 34.76 -12.11 -4.33
C LEU A 194 35.56 -13.40 -4.54
N TYR A 195 35.02 -14.37 -5.28
CA TYR A 195 35.72 -15.59 -5.64
C TYR A 195 36.97 -15.28 -6.49
N ILE A 196 36.83 -14.48 -7.56
CA ILE A 196 37.96 -14.08 -8.41
C ILE A 196 38.99 -13.29 -7.61
N LEU A 197 38.54 -12.40 -6.72
CA LEU A 197 39.39 -11.59 -5.85
C LEU A 197 40.29 -12.46 -4.95
N ALA A 198 39.79 -13.62 -4.48
CA ALA A 198 40.54 -14.54 -3.63
C ALA A 198 41.76 -15.17 -4.35
N TYR A 199 41.70 -15.34 -5.67
CA TYR A 199 42.79 -15.91 -6.47
C TYR A 199 43.70 -14.86 -7.12
N THR A 200 43.34 -13.58 -7.04
CA THR A 200 44.09 -12.50 -7.70
C THR A 200 45.21 -11.98 -6.81
N GLN A 201 46.47 -12.17 -7.25
CA GLN A 201 47.66 -11.72 -6.52
C GLN A 201 48.14 -10.32 -6.91
N ASP A 202 47.83 -9.87 -8.14
CA ASP A 202 48.24 -8.54 -8.61
C ASP A 202 47.47 -7.42 -7.88
N ILE A 203 48.23 -6.41 -7.40
CA ILE A 203 47.72 -5.32 -6.57
C ILE A 203 46.71 -4.46 -7.34
N TRP A 204 47.00 -4.16 -8.61
CA TRP A 204 46.14 -3.32 -9.45
C TRP A 204 44.86 -4.04 -9.84
N ALA A 205 44.97 -5.29 -10.29
CA ALA A 205 43.81 -6.13 -10.57
C ALA A 205 42.91 -6.30 -9.34
N ARG A 206 43.49 -6.47 -8.15
CA ARG A 206 42.75 -6.58 -6.88
C ARG A 206 41.99 -5.29 -6.56
N LYS A 207 42.62 -4.11 -6.69
CA LYS A 207 41.95 -2.80 -6.50
C LYS A 207 40.80 -2.60 -7.49
N LEU A 208 40.97 -3.00 -8.75
CA LEU A 208 39.92 -2.90 -9.78
C LEU A 208 38.72 -3.80 -9.48
N LEU A 209 38.97 -5.04 -9.05
CA LEU A 209 37.92 -5.98 -8.64
C LEU A 209 37.16 -5.48 -7.41
N MET A 210 37.87 -4.92 -6.43
CA MET A 210 37.23 -4.28 -5.28
C MET A 210 36.37 -3.09 -5.70
N ALA A 211 36.85 -2.24 -6.62
CA ALA A 211 36.08 -1.13 -7.18
C ALA A 211 34.81 -1.62 -7.90
N ALA A 212 34.86 -2.76 -8.58
CA ALA A 212 33.72 -3.35 -9.29
C ALA A 212 32.59 -3.84 -8.38
N LEU A 213 32.84 -4.04 -7.07
CA LEU A 213 31.82 -4.48 -6.10
C LEU A 213 30.67 -3.46 -5.92
N ILE A 214 30.85 -2.20 -6.29
CA ILE A 214 29.77 -1.19 -6.32
C ILE A 214 28.84 -1.35 -7.56
N GLY A 215 29.28 -2.05 -8.61
CA GLY A 215 28.54 -2.22 -9.88
C GLY A 215 27.09 -2.72 -9.70
N PRO A 216 26.84 -3.78 -8.91
CA PRO A 216 25.49 -4.21 -8.57
C PRO A 216 24.61 -3.11 -7.97
N ALA A 217 25.18 -2.19 -7.19
CA ALA A 217 24.43 -1.07 -6.62
C ALA A 217 23.96 -0.07 -7.68
N ILE A 218 24.75 0.13 -8.74
CA ILE A 218 24.39 0.96 -9.90
C ILE A 218 23.23 0.30 -10.65
N PHE A 219 23.33 -1.00 -10.93
CA PHE A 219 22.28 -1.79 -11.59
C PHE A 219 20.95 -1.74 -10.81
N LEU A 220 21.00 -2.04 -9.51
CA LEU A 220 19.82 -2.01 -8.65
C LEU A 220 19.23 -0.59 -8.55
N THR A 221 20.06 0.45 -8.46
CA THR A 221 19.58 1.85 -8.44
C THR A 221 18.82 2.19 -9.72
N ARG A 222 19.34 1.78 -10.88
CA ARG A 222 18.70 2.03 -12.18
C ARG A 222 17.32 1.36 -12.26
N ASN A 223 17.22 0.11 -11.82
CA ASN A 223 15.98 -0.64 -11.94
C ASN A 223 14.99 -0.26 -10.85
N HIS A 224 15.43 -0.14 -9.59
CA HIS A 224 14.58 -0.08 -8.40
C HIS A 224 14.56 1.28 -7.69
N GLY A 225 15.28 2.29 -8.20
CA GLY A 225 15.37 3.62 -7.59
C GLY A 225 16.01 3.56 -6.20
N TRP A 226 15.45 4.33 -5.24
CA TRP A 226 16.00 4.42 -3.88
C TRP A 226 16.09 3.07 -3.15
N ILE A 227 15.12 2.16 -3.30
CA ILE A 227 15.16 0.82 -2.67
C ILE A 227 16.37 0.04 -3.20
N GLY A 228 16.62 0.14 -4.51
CA GLY A 228 17.78 -0.47 -5.15
C GLY A 228 19.09 0.16 -4.70
N THR A 229 19.13 1.49 -4.53
CA THR A 229 20.29 2.17 -3.97
C THR A 229 20.59 1.71 -2.55
N ALA A 230 19.58 1.66 -1.67
CA ALA A 230 19.77 1.24 -0.29
C ALA A 230 20.23 -0.23 -0.18
N LEU A 231 19.61 -1.15 -0.92
CA LEU A 231 20.01 -2.56 -0.92
C LEU A 231 21.39 -2.77 -1.55
N GLY A 232 21.64 -2.13 -2.69
CA GLY A 232 22.89 -2.26 -3.42
C GLY A 232 24.09 -1.66 -2.68
N THR A 233 23.94 -0.47 -2.11
CA THR A 233 25.01 0.16 -1.30
C THR A 233 25.28 -0.63 -0.02
N LEU A 234 24.25 -1.20 0.60
CA LEU A 234 24.42 -2.09 1.74
C LEU A 234 25.19 -3.36 1.37
N LEU A 235 24.81 -4.03 0.28
CA LEU A 235 25.52 -5.20 -0.23
C LEU A 235 26.99 -4.90 -0.56
N ALA A 236 27.26 -3.78 -1.23
CA ALA A 236 28.63 -3.37 -1.54
C ALA A 236 29.45 -3.05 -0.28
N ASN A 237 28.83 -2.43 0.74
CA ASN A 237 29.49 -2.14 2.02
C ASN A 237 29.89 -3.43 2.76
N PHE A 238 28.99 -4.43 2.81
CA PHE A 238 29.31 -5.74 3.40
C PHE A 238 30.30 -6.54 2.55
N ALA A 239 30.21 -6.46 1.22
CA ALA A 239 31.18 -7.12 0.33
C ALA A 239 32.59 -6.59 0.57
N LEU A 240 32.78 -5.27 0.66
CA LEU A 240 34.05 -4.68 1.04
C LEU A 240 34.47 -5.08 2.46
N ALA A 241 33.55 -5.09 3.42
CA ALA A 241 33.84 -5.51 4.79
C ALA A 241 34.45 -6.92 4.86
N ILE A 242 33.94 -7.87 4.07
CA ILE A 242 34.43 -9.25 3.99
C ILE A 242 35.87 -9.33 3.46
N THR A 243 36.29 -8.35 2.64
CA THR A 243 37.65 -8.30 2.08
C THR A 243 38.71 -7.74 3.02
N LEU A 244 38.31 -7.21 4.19
CA LEU A 244 39.29 -6.77 5.19
C LEU A 244 39.99 -8.00 5.78
N PRO A 245 41.34 -7.96 5.92
CA PRO A 245 42.06 -9.02 6.61
C PRO A 245 41.63 -9.08 8.08
N LYS A 246 41.41 -10.30 8.59
CA LYS A 246 41.00 -10.55 9.99
C LYS A 246 42.17 -10.48 10.98
N THR A 247 43.12 -9.58 10.75
CA THR A 247 44.22 -9.34 11.68
C THR A 247 43.73 -8.42 12.78
N TYR A 248 43.61 -8.96 14.00
CA TYR A 248 43.18 -8.21 15.16
C TYR A 248 44.35 -7.39 15.72
N GLU A 249 44.64 -6.26 15.05
CA GLU A 249 45.55 -5.23 15.54
C GLU A 249 44.76 -3.96 15.83
N ILE A 250 44.94 -3.41 17.03
CA ILE A 250 44.27 -2.18 17.46
C ILE A 250 44.79 -1.03 16.60
N GLY A 251 43.89 -0.35 15.88
CA GLY A 251 44.25 0.73 14.97
C GLY A 251 44.73 0.28 13.58
N TYR A 252 44.50 -0.99 13.21
CA TYR A 252 44.88 -1.54 11.91
C TYR A 252 44.34 -0.69 10.73
N TYR A 253 45.25 -0.32 9.82
CA TYR A 253 44.96 0.53 8.68
C TYR A 253 45.44 -0.11 7.38
N ASN A 254 44.51 -0.34 6.45
CA ASN A 254 44.84 -0.82 5.12
C ASN A 254 44.70 0.31 4.08
N ALA A 255 45.83 0.86 3.64
CA ALA A 255 45.86 1.97 2.68
C ALA A 255 45.25 1.59 1.32
N ALA A 256 45.51 0.38 0.82
CA ALA A 256 45.00 -0.06 -0.49
C ALA A 256 43.47 -0.20 -0.51
N LEU A 257 42.88 -0.60 0.62
CA LEU A 257 41.43 -0.76 0.77
C LEU A 257 40.74 0.60 1.01
N PHE A 258 41.43 1.52 1.69
CA PHE A 258 40.96 2.87 1.96
C PHE A 258 40.63 3.65 0.68
N ASP A 259 41.50 3.61 -0.32
CA ASP A 259 41.29 4.26 -1.62
C ASP A 259 39.96 3.79 -2.28
N VAL A 260 39.71 2.48 -2.22
CA VAL A 260 38.51 1.86 -2.80
C VAL A 260 37.25 2.22 -1.99
N GLN A 261 37.35 2.32 -0.66
CA GLN A 261 36.24 2.75 0.19
C GLN A 261 35.82 4.19 -0.10
N ILE A 262 36.78 5.10 -0.32
CA ILE A 262 36.47 6.49 -0.72
C ILE A 262 35.66 6.49 -2.02
N LEU A 263 36.09 5.73 -3.02
CA LEU A 263 35.35 5.57 -4.28
C LEU A 263 33.91 5.08 -4.02
N HIS A 264 33.73 4.05 -3.19
CA HIS A 264 32.41 3.50 -2.89
C HIS A 264 31.50 4.50 -2.19
N VAL A 265 32.04 5.30 -1.27
CA VAL A 265 31.29 6.34 -0.57
C VAL A 265 30.87 7.45 -1.51
N ILE A 266 31.76 7.91 -2.40
CA ILE A 266 31.44 8.91 -3.43
C ILE A 266 30.35 8.38 -4.37
N VAL A 267 30.51 7.17 -4.92
CA VAL A 267 29.53 6.57 -5.81
C VAL A 267 28.19 6.37 -5.10
N SER A 268 28.20 5.91 -3.85
CA SER A 268 26.98 5.75 -3.05
C SER A 268 26.26 7.09 -2.82
N ALA A 269 27.00 8.16 -2.48
CA ALA A 269 26.43 9.49 -2.29
C ALA A 269 25.81 10.05 -3.60
N ILE A 270 26.47 9.82 -4.73
CA ILE A 270 25.93 10.14 -6.06
C ILE A 270 24.66 9.33 -6.31
N LEU A 271 24.68 8.01 -6.10
CA LEU A 271 23.49 7.16 -6.29
C LEU A 271 22.32 7.57 -5.39
N PHE A 272 22.55 7.99 -4.15
CA PHE A 272 21.48 8.49 -3.28
C PHE A 272 20.91 9.83 -3.75
N SER A 273 21.75 10.72 -4.28
CA SER A 273 21.34 12.00 -4.83
C SER A 273 20.57 11.84 -6.15
N VAL A 274 20.99 10.87 -6.96
CA VAL A 274 20.53 10.63 -8.32
C VAL A 274 19.36 9.64 -8.38
N GLY A 275 19.34 8.63 -7.51
CA GLY A 275 18.31 7.59 -7.44
C GLY A 275 16.90 8.11 -7.13
N ALA A 276 16.81 9.32 -6.56
CA ALA A 276 15.54 10.05 -6.39
C ALA A 276 14.99 10.61 -7.73
N LYS A 277 15.85 10.84 -8.73
CA LYS A 277 15.51 11.43 -10.03
C LYS A 277 15.32 10.38 -11.13
N PHE A 278 16.01 9.24 -11.05
CA PHE A 278 16.00 8.20 -12.10
C PHE A 278 14.87 7.18 -12.04
N THR A 279 13.92 7.32 -11.11
CA THR A 279 12.71 6.51 -11.15
C THR A 279 11.96 6.76 -12.44
N ARG A 280 11.97 5.79 -13.37
CA ARG A 280 10.89 5.63 -14.35
C ARG A 280 9.59 5.66 -13.54
N PRO A 281 8.73 6.68 -13.70
CA PRO A 281 7.65 6.88 -12.77
C PRO A 281 6.71 5.67 -12.82
N VAL A 282 6.57 4.99 -11.69
CA VAL A 282 5.52 3.99 -11.38
C VAL A 282 4.13 4.67 -11.33
N ARG A 283 3.98 5.87 -11.93
CA ARG A 283 2.69 6.44 -12.27
C ARG A 283 1.93 5.51 -13.20
N ARG A 284 2.56 4.75 -14.11
CA ARG A 284 1.81 3.97 -15.11
C ARG A 284 0.83 2.96 -14.48
N PHE A 285 1.25 2.16 -13.50
CA PHE A 285 0.34 1.16 -12.89
C PHE A 285 -0.67 1.78 -11.92
N GLU A 286 -0.27 2.80 -11.15
CA GLU A 286 -1.18 3.46 -10.22
C GLU A 286 -2.19 4.35 -10.95
N THR A 287 -1.76 5.06 -12.00
CA THR A 287 -2.63 5.78 -12.93
C THR A 287 -3.55 4.81 -13.66
N ILE A 288 -3.08 3.67 -14.18
CA ILE A 288 -3.98 2.68 -14.80
C ILE A 288 -5.02 2.17 -13.79
N ARG A 289 -4.61 1.89 -12.54
CA ARG A 289 -5.56 1.45 -11.50
C ARG A 289 -6.57 2.53 -11.15
N ARG A 290 -6.12 3.78 -10.96
CA ARG A 290 -6.99 4.93 -10.66
C ARG A 290 -7.94 5.20 -11.83
N VAL A 291 -7.43 5.31 -13.05
CA VAL A 291 -8.23 5.46 -14.28
C VAL A 291 -9.26 4.34 -14.42
N ARG A 292 -8.91 3.08 -14.10
CA ARG A 292 -9.88 1.97 -14.13
C ARG A 292 -10.99 2.11 -13.08
N VAL A 293 -10.65 2.50 -11.85
CA VAL A 293 -11.64 2.73 -10.79
C VAL A 293 -12.51 3.94 -11.10
N ASP A 294 -11.92 5.03 -11.59
CA ASP A 294 -12.63 6.25 -11.94
C ASP A 294 -13.53 6.03 -13.17
N ALA A 295 -13.06 5.31 -14.19
CA ALA A 295 -13.88 4.92 -15.33
C ALA A 295 -15.04 4.01 -14.91
N GLN A 296 -14.80 3.05 -14.00
CA GLN A 296 -15.86 2.18 -13.51
C GLN A 296 -16.93 2.96 -12.72
N ARG A 297 -16.52 3.92 -11.88
CA ARG A 297 -17.45 4.81 -11.17
C ARG A 297 -18.24 5.70 -12.14
N ALA A 298 -17.57 6.31 -13.12
CA ALA A 298 -18.25 7.13 -14.14
C ALA A 298 -19.31 6.34 -14.91
N ILE A 299 -19.02 5.07 -15.25
CA ILE A 299 -20.00 4.19 -15.90
C ILE A 299 -21.17 3.87 -14.94
N GLN A 300 -20.90 3.56 -13.66
CA GLN A 300 -21.97 3.33 -12.68
C GLN A 300 -22.86 4.57 -12.51
N GLU A 301 -22.28 5.75 -12.39
CA GLU A 301 -23.00 7.02 -12.29
C GLU A 301 -23.83 7.30 -13.55
N SER A 302 -23.31 6.99 -14.74
CA SER A 302 -24.04 7.10 -15.99
C SER A 302 -25.23 6.13 -16.08
N TYR A 303 -25.12 4.91 -15.56
CA TYR A 303 -26.27 3.99 -15.50
C TYR A 303 -27.32 4.49 -14.50
N LEU A 304 -26.89 4.98 -13.34
CA LEU A 304 -27.80 5.52 -12.33
C LEU A 304 -28.51 6.79 -12.83
N SER A 305 -27.83 7.64 -13.59
CA SER A 305 -28.47 8.83 -14.18
C SER A 305 -29.49 8.44 -15.25
N ALA A 306 -29.20 7.42 -16.07
CA ALA A 306 -30.17 6.88 -17.03
C ALA A 306 -31.42 6.30 -16.35
N GLU A 307 -31.25 5.53 -15.27
CA GLU A 307 -32.39 5.01 -14.50
C GLU A 307 -33.22 6.13 -13.85
N ARG A 308 -32.58 7.18 -13.33
CA ARG A 308 -33.30 8.36 -12.81
C ARG A 308 -34.10 9.08 -13.89
N MET A 309 -33.56 9.19 -15.11
CA MET A 309 -34.27 9.77 -16.23
C MET A 309 -35.51 8.94 -16.61
N LEU A 310 -35.38 7.61 -16.67
CA LEU A 310 -36.50 6.71 -16.95
C LEU A 310 -37.58 6.78 -15.86
N ARG A 311 -37.17 6.80 -14.59
CA ARG A 311 -38.06 7.01 -13.44
C ARG A 311 -38.85 8.31 -13.58
N ASN A 312 -38.17 9.43 -13.86
CA ASN A 312 -38.83 10.73 -13.98
C ASN A 312 -39.86 10.74 -15.11
N ARG A 313 -39.54 10.14 -16.26
CA ARG A 313 -40.49 9.99 -17.37
C ARG A 313 -41.71 9.16 -16.97
N VAL A 314 -41.50 8.06 -16.25
CA VAL A 314 -42.61 7.21 -15.79
C VAL A 314 -43.52 7.95 -14.80
N VAL A 315 -42.96 8.73 -13.88
CA VAL A 315 -43.75 9.55 -12.95
C VAL A 315 -44.56 10.61 -13.73
N GLU A 316 -43.92 11.31 -14.67
CA GLU A 316 -44.59 12.30 -15.52
C GLU A 316 -45.74 11.69 -16.33
N TYR A 317 -45.52 10.53 -16.97
CA TYR A 317 -46.57 9.82 -17.69
C TYR A 317 -47.72 9.38 -16.79
N SER A 318 -47.43 8.93 -15.57
CA SER A 318 -48.46 8.58 -14.59
C SER A 318 -49.31 9.80 -14.23
N ASP A 319 -48.69 10.96 -14.01
CA ASP A 319 -49.39 12.20 -13.69
C ASP A 319 -50.26 12.69 -14.85
N ILE A 320 -49.73 12.66 -16.07
CA ILE A 320 -50.49 12.98 -17.30
C ILE A 320 -51.68 12.04 -17.43
N ASN A 321 -51.50 10.73 -17.22
CA ASN A 321 -52.57 9.76 -17.32
C ASN A 321 -53.69 10.03 -16.29
N VAL A 322 -53.35 10.44 -15.07
CA VAL A 322 -54.34 10.85 -14.06
C VAL A 322 -55.12 12.08 -14.54
N GLN A 323 -54.45 13.08 -15.11
CA GLN A 323 -55.11 14.28 -15.63
C GLN A 323 -56.02 13.97 -16.82
N VAL A 324 -55.55 13.19 -17.79
CA VAL A 324 -56.33 12.74 -18.95
C VAL A 324 -57.57 11.96 -18.49
N ASN A 325 -57.43 11.07 -17.51
CA ASN A 325 -58.56 10.33 -16.98
C ASN A 325 -59.58 11.25 -16.26
N ARG A 326 -59.14 12.32 -15.59
CA ARG A 326 -60.05 13.31 -14.99
C ARG A 326 -60.85 14.07 -16.06
N LEU A 327 -60.18 14.57 -17.09
CA LEU A 327 -60.83 15.24 -18.23
C LEU A 327 -61.79 14.29 -18.97
N ARG A 328 -61.41 13.03 -19.14
CA ARG A 328 -62.26 12.03 -19.77
C ARG A 328 -63.53 11.76 -18.97
N LYS A 329 -63.43 11.70 -17.63
CA LYS A 329 -64.59 11.54 -16.75
C LYS A 329 -65.57 12.72 -16.87
N SER A 330 -65.09 13.96 -16.99
CA SER A 330 -65.99 15.12 -17.16
C SER A 330 -66.70 15.09 -18.52
N VAL A 331 -66.00 14.71 -19.59
CA VAL A 331 -66.61 14.55 -20.93
C VAL A 331 -67.67 13.44 -20.93
N ILE A 332 -67.38 12.30 -20.30
CA ILE A 332 -68.35 11.20 -20.16
C ILE A 332 -69.60 11.67 -19.38
N ALA A 333 -69.43 12.49 -18.33
CA ALA A 333 -70.54 13.03 -17.56
C ALA A 333 -71.40 14.00 -18.39
N ASP A 334 -70.79 14.89 -19.17
CA ASP A 334 -71.52 15.81 -20.06
C ASP A 334 -72.28 15.07 -21.16
N LEU A 335 -71.68 14.05 -21.78
CA LEU A 335 -72.36 13.21 -22.77
C LEU A 335 -73.56 12.46 -22.20
N ARG A 336 -73.44 11.96 -20.95
CA ARG A 336 -74.57 11.34 -20.25
C ARG A 336 -75.67 12.35 -19.93
N ALA A 337 -75.33 13.57 -19.55
CA ALA A 337 -76.30 14.63 -19.25
C ALA A 337 -77.10 15.06 -20.48
N ARG A 338 -76.50 14.98 -21.68
CA ARG A 338 -77.15 15.31 -22.96
C ARG A 338 -77.91 14.13 -23.60
N GLY A 339 -78.01 12.99 -22.92
CA GLY A 339 -78.73 11.80 -23.41
C GLY A 339 -77.95 10.88 -24.37
N ASN A 340 -76.69 11.20 -24.67
CA ASN A 340 -75.84 10.44 -25.60
C ASN A 340 -75.14 9.26 -24.90
N HIS A 341 -75.92 8.31 -24.38
CA HIS A 341 -75.41 7.18 -23.59
C HIS A 341 -74.54 6.20 -24.38
N ALA A 342 -74.83 5.98 -25.67
CA ALA A 342 -74.05 5.09 -26.52
C ALA A 342 -72.60 5.59 -26.72
N ALA A 343 -72.44 6.87 -27.06
CA ALA A 343 -71.12 7.49 -27.21
C ALA A 343 -70.34 7.53 -25.88
N ALA A 344 -71.04 7.79 -24.76
CA ALA A 344 -70.41 7.74 -23.43
C ALA A 344 -69.89 6.34 -23.06
N MET A 345 -70.62 5.28 -23.45
CA MET A 345 -70.19 3.88 -23.23
C MET A 345 -69.00 3.49 -24.10
N GLU A 346 -68.98 3.91 -25.37
CA GLU A 346 -67.85 3.64 -26.27
C GLU A 346 -66.55 4.31 -25.77
N ILE A 347 -66.62 5.58 -25.39
CA ILE A 347 -65.48 6.31 -24.79
C ILE A 347 -65.02 5.63 -23.50
N THR A 348 -65.95 5.14 -22.67
CA THR A 348 -65.61 4.39 -21.45
C THR A 348 -64.85 3.11 -21.78
N ARG A 349 -65.29 2.35 -22.79
CA ARG A 349 -64.64 1.11 -23.22
C ARG A 349 -63.22 1.37 -23.75
N LEU A 350 -63.07 2.35 -24.64
CA LEU A 350 -61.76 2.75 -25.17
C LEU A 350 -60.84 3.22 -24.05
N ALA A 351 -61.38 3.92 -23.04
CA ALA A 351 -60.59 4.42 -21.93
C ALA A 351 -59.96 3.32 -21.08
N VAL A 352 -60.71 2.25 -20.82
CA VAL A 352 -60.22 1.11 -20.05
C VAL A 352 -59.09 0.41 -20.80
N LEU A 353 -59.25 0.19 -22.11
CA LEU A 353 -58.23 -0.45 -22.95
C LEU A 353 -56.94 0.39 -23.02
N GLU A 354 -57.06 1.69 -23.28
CA GLU A 354 -55.92 2.59 -23.35
C GLU A 354 -55.18 2.69 -22.01
N SER A 355 -55.92 2.77 -20.89
CA SER A 355 -55.31 2.81 -19.56
C SER A 355 -54.57 1.50 -19.23
N GLN A 356 -55.04 0.35 -19.71
CA GLN A 356 -54.36 -0.93 -19.53
C GLN A 356 -53.05 -0.98 -20.32
N LEU A 357 -53.09 -0.62 -21.62
CA LEU A 357 -51.92 -0.58 -22.48
C LEU A 357 -50.86 0.41 -21.97
N LEU A 358 -51.29 1.59 -21.51
CA LEU A 358 -50.40 2.58 -20.90
C LEU A 358 -49.75 2.05 -19.63
N HIS A 359 -50.50 1.36 -18.78
CA HIS A 359 -49.95 0.77 -17.55
C HIS A 359 -48.90 -0.30 -17.86
N GLU A 360 -49.14 -1.13 -18.87
CA GLU A 360 -48.16 -2.13 -19.34
C GLU A 360 -46.90 -1.47 -19.91
N TYR A 361 -47.06 -0.44 -20.74
CA TYR A 361 -45.93 0.32 -21.29
C TYR A 361 -45.09 1.00 -20.20
N VAL A 362 -45.75 1.63 -19.23
CA VAL A 362 -45.08 2.28 -18.09
C VAL A 362 -44.33 1.25 -17.24
N GLY A 363 -44.95 0.11 -16.96
CA GLY A 363 -44.32 -0.99 -16.23
C GLY A 363 -43.09 -1.59 -16.93
N ALA A 364 -43.06 -1.55 -18.27
CA ALA A 364 -41.91 -1.99 -19.07
C ALA A 364 -40.73 -1.01 -18.98
N LEU A 365 -41.00 0.29 -18.85
CA LEU A 365 -39.99 1.34 -18.91
C LEU A 365 -39.12 1.39 -17.64
N TYR A 366 -39.78 1.44 -16.48
CA TYR A 366 -39.13 1.50 -15.17
C TYR A 366 -39.95 0.79 -14.08
N PRO A 367 -39.35 -0.15 -13.32
CA PRO A 367 -40.06 -0.93 -12.31
C PRO A 367 -40.23 -0.16 -10.99
N LEU A 368 -41.28 0.66 -10.89
CA LEU A 368 -41.63 1.41 -9.67
C LEU A 368 -41.79 0.53 -8.42
N GLU A 369 -42.19 -0.73 -8.61
CA GLU A 369 -42.35 -1.73 -7.53
C GLU A 369 -41.04 -2.00 -6.76
N ILE A 370 -39.87 -1.80 -7.38
CA ILE A 370 -38.57 -2.03 -6.73
C ILE A 370 -38.31 -0.99 -5.64
N GLU A 371 -38.74 0.25 -5.81
CA GLU A 371 -38.55 1.30 -4.81
C GLU A 371 -39.35 1.05 -3.53
N THR A 372 -40.50 0.37 -3.64
CA THR A 372 -41.44 0.15 -2.55
C THR A 372 -41.29 -1.22 -1.91
N HIS A 373 -41.10 -2.27 -2.72
CA HIS A 373 -41.12 -3.66 -2.26
C HIS A 373 -39.76 -4.37 -2.41
N GLY A 374 -38.82 -3.78 -3.15
CA GLY A 374 -37.49 -4.33 -3.42
C GLY A 374 -37.44 -5.33 -4.57
N LEU A 375 -36.22 -5.67 -4.99
CA LEU A 375 -35.92 -6.56 -6.14
C LEU A 375 -36.66 -7.90 -6.10
N PHE A 376 -36.73 -8.54 -4.95
CA PHE A 376 -37.27 -9.90 -4.82
C PHE A 376 -38.78 -9.96 -5.07
N ARG A 377 -39.52 -8.94 -4.60
CA ARG A 377 -40.96 -8.81 -4.87
C ARG A 377 -41.23 -8.48 -6.33
N SER A 378 -40.43 -7.61 -6.95
CA SER A 378 -40.63 -7.25 -8.35
C SER A 378 -40.36 -8.40 -9.32
N LEU A 379 -39.37 -9.26 -9.04
CA LEU A 379 -39.10 -10.46 -9.85
C LEU A 379 -40.22 -11.52 -9.78
N CYS A 380 -41.04 -11.49 -8.73
CA CYS A 380 -42.17 -12.40 -8.55
C CYS A 380 -43.52 -11.77 -8.94
N SER A 381 -43.53 -10.54 -9.47
CA SER A 381 -44.80 -9.86 -9.74
C SER A 381 -45.42 -10.32 -11.05
N ALA A 382 -46.75 -10.30 -11.11
CA ALA A 382 -47.48 -10.61 -12.35
C ALA A 382 -47.14 -9.63 -13.48
N THR A 383 -46.65 -8.43 -13.14
CA THR A 383 -46.14 -7.45 -14.11
C THR A 383 -44.88 -7.97 -14.79
N PHE A 384 -43.95 -8.57 -14.02
CA PHE A 384 -42.73 -9.17 -14.56
C PHE A 384 -42.99 -10.39 -15.45
N GLU A 385 -43.94 -11.26 -15.07
CA GLU A 385 -44.34 -12.40 -15.90
C GLU A 385 -44.97 -11.95 -17.23
N ARG A 386 -45.86 -10.95 -17.19
CA ARG A 386 -46.49 -10.37 -18.39
C ARG A 386 -45.47 -9.75 -19.33
N LEU A 387 -44.51 -9.00 -18.80
CA LEU A 387 -43.44 -8.36 -19.58
C LEU A 387 -42.61 -9.37 -20.37
N ASN A 388 -42.34 -10.53 -19.77
CA ASN A 388 -41.54 -11.59 -20.41
C ASN A 388 -42.38 -12.65 -21.12
N ALA A 389 -43.72 -12.52 -21.14
CA ALA A 389 -44.67 -13.50 -21.65
C ALA A 389 -44.43 -14.95 -21.18
N THR A 390 -43.89 -15.14 -19.96
CA THR A 390 -43.51 -16.45 -19.43
C THR A 390 -43.79 -16.54 -17.93
N ARG A 391 -44.11 -17.74 -17.43
CA ARG A 391 -44.32 -17.97 -15.99
C ARG A 391 -42.98 -18.00 -15.26
N VAL A 392 -42.90 -17.41 -14.08
CA VAL A 392 -41.65 -17.27 -13.33
C VAL A 392 -41.80 -17.87 -11.94
N ALA A 393 -40.95 -18.83 -11.60
CA ALA A 393 -40.86 -19.39 -10.26
C ALA A 393 -39.55 -18.95 -9.59
N CYS A 394 -39.63 -18.39 -8.40
CA CYS A 394 -38.50 -17.77 -7.73
C CYS A 394 -38.11 -18.51 -6.44
N LEU A 395 -36.80 -18.72 -6.24
CA LEU A 395 -36.20 -19.12 -4.98
C LEU A 395 -35.26 -18.01 -4.55
N LEU A 396 -35.65 -17.27 -3.51
CA LEU A 396 -34.99 -16.02 -3.12
C LEU A 396 -34.48 -16.14 -1.68
N GLN A 397 -33.21 -15.82 -1.47
CA GLN A 397 -32.53 -15.93 -0.17
C GLN A 397 -31.85 -14.63 0.22
N GLY A 398 -31.97 -14.26 1.51
CA GLY A 398 -31.41 -13.03 2.06
C GLY A 398 -32.34 -11.82 1.92
N ASP A 399 -31.88 -10.67 2.39
CA ASP A 399 -32.65 -9.43 2.37
C ASP A 399 -32.09 -8.44 1.33
N CYS A 400 -32.87 -8.18 0.29
CA CYS A 400 -32.53 -7.23 -0.77
C CYS A 400 -32.77 -5.77 -0.39
N GLN A 401 -33.64 -5.48 0.58
CA GLN A 401 -33.97 -4.09 0.93
C GLN A 401 -32.78 -3.36 1.58
N LEU A 402 -31.85 -4.13 2.15
CA LEU A 402 -30.60 -3.61 2.71
C LEU A 402 -29.55 -3.23 1.65
N LEU A 403 -29.79 -3.55 0.38
CA LEU A 403 -28.92 -3.22 -0.74
C LEU A 403 -29.27 -1.85 -1.32
N SER A 404 -28.30 -1.18 -1.94
CA SER A 404 -28.56 0.10 -2.63
C SER A 404 -29.60 -0.08 -3.74
N LEU A 405 -30.48 0.92 -3.93
CA LEU A 405 -31.47 0.91 -5.00
C LEU A 405 -30.82 0.71 -6.37
N GLY A 406 -29.66 1.34 -6.59
CA GLY A 406 -28.86 1.20 -7.80
C GLY A 406 -28.44 -0.25 -8.09
N LEU A 407 -27.98 -0.97 -7.06
CA LEU A 407 -27.62 -2.38 -7.18
C LEU A 407 -28.84 -3.26 -7.46
N GLN A 408 -29.98 -2.96 -6.83
CA GLN A 408 -31.24 -3.67 -7.06
C GLN A 408 -31.73 -3.49 -8.51
N LEU A 409 -31.73 -2.27 -9.03
CA LEU A 409 -32.08 -1.97 -10.42
C LEU A 409 -31.12 -2.62 -11.41
N ALA A 410 -29.81 -2.55 -11.16
CA ALA A 410 -28.81 -3.21 -11.98
C ALA A 410 -29.01 -4.73 -12.03
N ALA A 411 -29.32 -5.35 -10.88
CA ALA A 411 -29.63 -6.77 -10.83
C ALA A 411 -30.91 -7.12 -11.59
N TYR A 412 -31.98 -6.32 -11.46
CA TYR A 412 -33.22 -6.50 -12.21
C TYR A 412 -32.99 -6.45 -13.72
N ARG A 413 -32.28 -5.42 -14.21
CA ARG A 413 -31.89 -5.27 -15.62
C ARG A 413 -31.02 -6.43 -16.11
N CYS A 414 -30.12 -6.95 -15.27
CA CYS A 414 -29.33 -8.14 -15.60
C CYS A 414 -30.18 -9.41 -15.70
N VAL A 415 -31.25 -9.55 -14.90
CA VAL A 415 -32.20 -10.67 -15.02
C VAL A 415 -32.95 -10.60 -16.34
N LEU A 416 -33.45 -9.43 -16.74
CA LEU A 416 -34.12 -9.24 -18.03
C LEU A 416 -33.20 -9.64 -19.20
N ASN A 417 -31.98 -9.11 -19.24
CA ASN A 417 -31.01 -9.50 -20.28
C ASN A 417 -30.66 -10.99 -20.21
N ALA A 418 -30.65 -11.60 -19.02
CA ALA A 418 -30.42 -13.05 -18.88
C ALA A 418 -31.59 -13.89 -19.41
N MET A 419 -32.84 -13.43 -19.25
CA MET A 419 -34.02 -14.08 -19.83
C MET A 419 -34.02 -13.98 -21.35
N GLU A 420 -33.59 -12.85 -21.92
CA GLU A 420 -33.43 -12.69 -23.38
C GLU A 420 -32.36 -13.61 -23.98
N LEU A 421 -31.34 -13.98 -23.19
CA LEU A 421 -30.27 -14.90 -23.61
C LEU A 421 -30.64 -16.38 -23.54
N LEU A 422 -31.69 -16.71 -22.79
CA LEU A 422 -32.21 -18.06 -22.67
C LEU A 422 -33.19 -18.33 -23.83
N PRO A 423 -33.35 -19.60 -24.23
CA PRO A 423 -34.35 -19.94 -25.24
C PRO A 423 -35.76 -19.64 -24.72
N ALA A 424 -36.69 -19.39 -25.63
CA ALA A 424 -38.09 -19.24 -25.29
C ALA A 424 -38.58 -20.51 -24.57
N ALA A 425 -39.13 -20.34 -23.37
CA ALA A 425 -39.65 -21.42 -22.54
C ALA A 425 -40.93 -20.94 -21.87
N GLY A 426 -41.94 -21.80 -21.76
CA GLY A 426 -43.20 -21.44 -21.08
C GLY A 426 -43.03 -21.11 -19.59
N LYS A 427 -41.91 -21.53 -18.98
CA LYS A 427 -41.58 -21.29 -17.58
C LYS A 427 -40.08 -21.03 -17.38
N HIS A 428 -39.75 -20.08 -16.51
CA HIS A 428 -38.40 -19.78 -16.05
C HIS A 428 -38.30 -19.95 -14.53
N PHE A 429 -37.15 -20.44 -14.06
CA PHE A 429 -36.84 -20.51 -12.63
C PHE A 429 -35.70 -19.54 -12.30
N ILE A 430 -35.92 -18.68 -11.32
CA ILE A 430 -34.93 -17.69 -10.86
C ILE A 430 -34.50 -18.05 -9.45
N HIS A 431 -33.21 -18.31 -9.27
CA HIS A 431 -32.60 -18.47 -7.95
C HIS A 431 -31.70 -17.27 -7.66
N ALA A 432 -32.04 -16.47 -6.66
CA ALA A 432 -31.27 -15.30 -6.27
C ALA A 432 -30.90 -15.33 -4.78
N ARG A 433 -29.67 -14.92 -4.47
CA ARG A 433 -29.17 -14.78 -3.10
C ARG A 433 -28.50 -13.43 -2.90
N ALA A 434 -29.05 -12.63 -2.00
CA ALA A 434 -28.48 -11.38 -1.54
C ALA A 434 -27.45 -11.64 -0.42
N TRP A 435 -26.38 -10.86 -0.41
CA TRP A 435 -25.37 -10.91 0.66
C TRP A 435 -24.76 -9.54 0.92
N ARG A 436 -24.30 -9.35 2.16
CA ARG A 436 -23.55 -8.17 2.62
C ARG A 436 -22.47 -8.63 3.60
N GLY A 437 -21.22 -8.28 3.35
CA GLY A 437 -20.11 -8.70 4.21
C GLY A 437 -18.74 -8.31 3.66
N ARG A 438 -17.70 -8.31 4.51
CA ARG A 438 -16.30 -8.03 4.10
C ARG A 438 -16.10 -6.71 3.33
N GLY A 439 -16.93 -5.70 3.60
CA GLY A 439 -16.86 -4.40 2.93
C GLY A 439 -17.40 -4.38 1.50
N ALA A 440 -18.23 -5.36 1.12
CA ALA A 440 -18.94 -5.42 -0.15
C ALA A 440 -20.39 -5.91 0.06
N GLN A 441 -21.24 -5.61 -0.91
CA GLN A 441 -22.63 -6.08 -0.98
C GLN A 441 -22.94 -6.55 -2.41
N GLY A 442 -23.86 -7.49 -2.56
CA GLY A 442 -24.10 -8.08 -3.88
C GLY A 442 -25.29 -9.02 -3.94
N VAL A 443 -25.67 -9.38 -5.16
CA VAL A 443 -26.68 -10.40 -5.47
C VAL A 443 -26.09 -11.39 -6.45
N VAL A 444 -26.17 -12.68 -6.10
CA VAL A 444 -25.89 -13.78 -7.02
C VAL A 444 -27.22 -14.25 -7.59
N VAL A 445 -27.33 -14.32 -8.91
CA VAL A 445 -28.55 -14.78 -9.59
C VAL A 445 -28.23 -15.91 -10.56
N ARG A 446 -29.12 -16.90 -10.61
CA ARG A 446 -29.14 -17.98 -11.60
C ARG A 446 -30.51 -18.03 -12.22
N VAL A 447 -30.57 -18.03 -13.55
CA VAL A 447 -31.81 -18.14 -14.31
C VAL A 447 -31.76 -19.44 -15.10
N PHE A 448 -32.81 -20.23 -14.99
CA PHE A 448 -33.01 -21.50 -15.67
C PHE A 448 -34.22 -21.40 -16.60
N ALA A 449 -34.10 -21.89 -17.83
CA ALA A 449 -35.24 -22.10 -18.73
C ALA A 449 -35.74 -23.54 -18.60
N ASP A 450 -37.05 -23.72 -18.50
CA ASP A 450 -37.68 -25.05 -18.47
C ASP A 450 -37.60 -25.73 -19.84
N THR A 451 -37.37 -27.04 -19.84
CA THR A 451 -37.16 -27.85 -21.05
C THR A 451 -38.44 -28.30 -21.74
N SER A 452 -39.60 -28.15 -21.08
CA SER A 452 -40.86 -28.76 -21.56
C SER A 452 -41.42 -28.15 -22.85
N VAL A 453 -40.99 -26.96 -23.24
CA VAL A 453 -41.42 -26.25 -24.46
C VAL A 453 -40.22 -25.49 -25.04
N VAL A 454 -39.19 -26.21 -25.51
CA VAL A 454 -38.08 -25.59 -26.27
C VAL A 454 -38.42 -25.67 -27.75
N ASP A 455 -39.15 -24.69 -28.26
CA ASP A 455 -39.54 -24.66 -29.68
C ASP A 455 -38.41 -24.22 -30.61
N SER A 456 -37.29 -23.69 -30.07
CA SER A 456 -36.08 -23.46 -30.87
C SER A 456 -34.80 -23.62 -30.07
N PRO A 457 -33.79 -24.31 -30.62
CA PRO A 457 -32.47 -24.31 -30.03
C PRO A 457 -31.80 -22.98 -30.38
N ARG A 458 -31.63 -22.12 -29.37
CA ARG A 458 -30.66 -21.01 -29.35
C ARG A 458 -31.13 -19.70 -30.00
N ARG A 459 -31.54 -18.74 -29.16
CA ARG A 459 -31.58 -17.31 -29.50
C ARG A 459 -30.23 -16.70 -29.16
N GLU A 460 -29.27 -16.70 -30.09
CA GLU A 460 -28.04 -15.92 -29.91
C GLU A 460 -28.37 -14.45 -30.16
N SER A 461 -28.62 -13.70 -29.09
CA SER A 461 -28.62 -12.24 -29.14
C SER A 461 -27.24 -11.75 -28.69
N PRO A 462 -26.28 -11.53 -29.62
CA PRO A 462 -24.94 -11.05 -29.25
C PRO A 462 -25.00 -9.69 -28.54
N ASP A 463 -26.02 -8.88 -28.84
CA ASP A 463 -26.24 -7.58 -28.23
C ASP A 463 -26.67 -7.70 -26.76
N ALA A 464 -27.60 -8.62 -26.44
CA ALA A 464 -28.03 -8.85 -25.06
C ALA A 464 -26.88 -9.40 -24.18
N GLU A 465 -26.01 -10.25 -24.76
CA GLU A 465 -24.85 -10.78 -24.03
C GLU A 465 -23.80 -9.70 -23.79
N ALA A 466 -23.52 -8.88 -24.80
CA ALA A 466 -22.60 -7.75 -24.70
C ALA A 466 -23.09 -6.75 -23.64
N GLU A 467 -24.38 -6.42 -23.65
CA GLU A 467 -24.97 -5.50 -22.68
C GLU A 467 -24.96 -6.06 -21.26
N LEU A 468 -25.31 -7.34 -21.08
CA LEU A 468 -25.24 -8.01 -19.77
C LEU A 468 -23.81 -7.98 -19.22
N ARG A 469 -22.81 -8.34 -20.04
CA ARG A 469 -21.40 -8.30 -19.63
C ARG A 469 -20.93 -6.89 -19.31
N ALA A 470 -21.36 -5.88 -20.08
CA ALA A 470 -21.01 -4.49 -19.84
C ALA A 470 -21.55 -3.98 -18.49
N ARG A 471 -22.84 -4.23 -18.20
CA ARG A 471 -23.47 -3.88 -16.91
C ARG A 471 -22.80 -4.62 -15.74
N LEU A 472 -22.54 -5.93 -15.88
CA LEU A 472 -21.84 -6.69 -14.84
C LEU A 472 -20.43 -6.14 -14.58
N LYS A 473 -19.67 -5.82 -15.63
CA LYS A 473 -18.33 -5.26 -15.50
C LYS A 473 -18.35 -3.88 -14.82
N ALA A 474 -19.36 -3.05 -15.08
CA ALA A 474 -19.56 -1.78 -14.39
C ALA A 474 -19.78 -2.00 -12.88
N HIS A 475 -20.57 -3.01 -12.50
CA HIS A 475 -20.84 -3.38 -11.10
C HIS A 475 -19.90 -4.47 -10.57
N GLY A 476 -18.63 -4.51 -10.99
CA GLY A 476 -17.60 -5.41 -10.44
C GLY A 476 -17.99 -6.90 -10.42
N GLY A 477 -18.93 -7.27 -11.28
CA GLY A 477 -19.65 -8.52 -11.30
C GLY A 477 -18.98 -9.56 -12.18
N MET A 478 -19.51 -10.78 -12.14
CA MET A 478 -19.03 -11.90 -12.94
C MET A 478 -20.18 -12.54 -13.70
N PHE A 479 -19.91 -12.99 -14.92
CA PHE A 479 -20.83 -13.74 -15.77
C PHE A 479 -20.30 -15.15 -15.98
N ARG A 480 -21.17 -16.15 -15.86
CA ARG A 480 -20.83 -17.54 -16.17
C ARG A 480 -22.04 -18.24 -16.79
N ARG A 481 -21.91 -18.61 -18.06
CA ARG A 481 -22.84 -19.52 -18.75
C ARG A 481 -22.27 -20.93 -18.67
N ARG A 482 -22.95 -21.85 -17.98
CA ARG A 482 -22.51 -23.26 -17.86
C ARG A 482 -23.19 -24.16 -18.88
N HIS A 483 -24.44 -23.86 -19.21
CA HIS A 483 -25.28 -24.66 -20.09
C HIS A 483 -26.17 -23.74 -20.94
N ALA A 484 -26.71 -24.26 -22.05
CA ALA A 484 -27.57 -23.48 -22.95
C ALA A 484 -28.79 -22.90 -22.22
N LEU A 485 -29.30 -23.64 -21.24
CA LEU A 485 -30.51 -23.34 -20.45
C LEU A 485 -30.24 -22.63 -19.12
N VAL A 486 -28.97 -22.35 -18.78
CA VAL A 486 -28.60 -21.82 -17.46
C VAL A 486 -27.58 -20.70 -17.57
N VAL A 487 -27.99 -19.53 -17.10
CA VAL A 487 -27.14 -18.34 -16.95
C VAL A 487 -26.96 -18.03 -15.47
N SER A 488 -25.72 -17.82 -15.04
CA SER A 488 -25.38 -17.43 -13.68
C SER A 488 -24.56 -16.15 -13.68
N PHE A 489 -24.91 -15.18 -12.86
CA PHE A 489 -24.16 -13.94 -12.72
C PHE A 489 -24.13 -13.42 -11.29
N LEU A 490 -23.15 -12.57 -11.01
CA LEU A 490 -22.97 -11.86 -9.75
C LEU A 490 -22.96 -10.36 -10.06
N VAL A 491 -23.81 -9.60 -9.38
CA VAL A 491 -23.73 -8.13 -9.35
C VAL A 491 -23.20 -7.73 -7.98
N ALA A 492 -22.17 -6.89 -7.93
CA ALA A 492 -21.56 -6.48 -6.67
C ALA A 492 -21.35 -4.96 -6.60
N GLU A 493 -21.32 -4.44 -5.40
CA GLU A 493 -20.95 -3.06 -5.14
C GLU A 493 -20.04 -3.05 -3.93
N VAL A 494 -18.95 -2.30 -4.05
CA VAL A 494 -18.17 -1.93 -2.88
C VAL A 494 -18.84 -0.65 -2.37
N PRO A 495 -19.60 -0.69 -1.26
CA PRO A 495 -20.19 0.51 -0.71
C PRO A 495 -19.06 1.53 -0.51
N PRO A 496 -19.32 2.84 -0.73
CA PRO A 496 -18.37 3.84 -0.31
C PRO A 496 -18.08 3.55 1.16
N VAL A 497 -16.83 3.25 1.47
CA VAL A 497 -16.38 3.12 2.84
C VAL A 497 -16.76 4.45 3.47
N THR A 498 -17.86 4.51 4.21
CA THR A 498 -18.00 5.51 5.25
C THR A 498 -16.71 5.36 6.01
N ALA A 499 -15.91 6.42 6.02
CA ALA A 499 -14.69 6.50 6.79
C ALA A 499 -15.08 6.44 8.27
N THR A 500 -15.61 5.32 8.75
CA THR A 500 -15.27 4.84 10.06
C THR A 500 -13.77 4.63 9.96
N GLU A 501 -13.02 5.65 10.38
CA GLU A 501 -11.67 5.49 10.86
C GLU A 501 -11.61 4.14 11.55
N LYS A 502 -11.00 3.14 10.89
CA LYS A 502 -10.44 2.04 11.66
C LYS A 502 -9.50 2.75 12.62
N PRO A 503 -9.74 2.71 13.94
CA PRO A 503 -8.79 3.26 14.87
C PRO A 503 -7.50 2.53 14.54
N SER A 504 -6.54 3.30 14.02
CA SER A 504 -5.24 2.77 13.71
C SER A 504 -4.77 2.07 14.98
N ASN A 505 -4.33 0.82 14.87
CA ASN A 505 -3.60 0.13 15.95
C ASN A 505 -2.24 0.79 16.26
N VAL A 506 -2.08 2.06 15.88
CA VAL A 506 -1.00 2.93 16.30
C VAL A 506 -1.37 3.43 17.70
N PRO A 507 -0.58 3.08 18.72
CA PRO A 507 -0.86 3.53 20.08
C PRO A 507 -0.91 5.07 20.14
N ARG A 508 -1.97 5.60 20.76
CA ARG A 508 -2.41 7.01 20.84
C ARG A 508 -1.33 8.06 21.19
N TRP A 509 -0.16 7.66 21.68
CA TRP A 509 0.94 8.55 22.06
C TRP A 509 1.69 9.22 20.90
N LEU A 510 1.49 8.77 19.64
CA LEU A 510 2.05 9.42 18.46
C LEU A 510 1.16 10.55 17.88
N ALA A 511 -0.15 10.53 18.12
CA ALA A 511 -1.08 11.54 17.59
C ALA A 511 -1.21 12.78 18.51
N ALA A 512 -1.01 12.62 19.82
CA ALA A 512 -1.27 13.67 20.81
C ALA A 512 -0.22 14.81 20.85
N ARG A 513 0.83 14.78 20.02
CA ARG A 513 1.89 15.81 19.97
C ARG A 513 1.84 16.76 18.77
N LEU A 514 0.75 16.73 17.99
CA LEU A 514 0.53 17.65 16.87
C LEU A 514 -0.62 18.63 17.12
N ALA A 515 -1.17 18.66 18.34
CA ALA A 515 -2.19 19.62 18.77
C ALA A 515 -1.67 20.62 19.83
N GLN A 516 -0.37 20.63 20.11
CA GLN A 516 0.37 21.63 20.89
C GLN A 516 1.78 21.72 20.31
#